data_AF-A0A9D2ICJ2-F1
#
_entry.id   AF-A0A9D2ICJ2-F1
#
_cell.length_a   1.000
_cell.length_b   1.000
_cell.length_c   1.000
_cell.angle_alpha   90.00
_cell.angle_beta   90.00
_cell.angle_gamma   90.00
#
_symmetry.space_group_name_H-M   'P 1'
#
loop_
_entity.id
_entity.type
_entity.pdbx_description
1 polymer ?
#
loop_
_entity_poly.entity_id
_entity_poly.type
_entity_poly.pdbx_seq_one_letter_code
_entity_poly.pdbx_strand_id
1 'polypeptide(L)'
;MVKSNFWNEACKYGAIIGLAMSVAYIIEQSFMLSGKLPLMMAMALVWVIASVGYIVMLYYFTKRRRAAYAPEEGFSFGQGFGFLIAMVLLAALIKGVIEFLYRSVLIGYSEYMDRYINAMSQAISGGGVPASMEGFYAQTFEQMQSMPEPSILATVWSAVFGNLLVGGLLSLILAAVLARAPRPFGPQSEE
;
A
#
# COMPACT_ATOMS: atom_id res chain seq x y z
N MET A 1 9.55 16.82 26.36
CA MET A 1 8.70 15.90 25.57
C MET A 1 9.30 14.50 25.68
N VAL A 2 8.54 13.49 26.13
CA VAL A 2 9.04 12.10 26.26
C VAL A 2 9.47 11.62 24.87
N LYS A 3 10.72 11.16 24.74
CA LYS A 3 11.30 10.62 23.50
C LYS A 3 10.52 9.34 23.16
N SER A 4 9.48 9.47 22.35
CA SER A 4 8.66 8.34 21.88
C SER A 4 9.58 7.30 21.25
N ASN A 5 9.45 6.05 21.72
CA ASN A 5 10.33 4.97 21.31
C ASN A 5 10.20 4.75 19.79
N PHE A 6 11.33 4.49 19.09
CA PHE A 6 11.37 4.36 17.63
C PHE A 6 10.24 3.49 17.08
N TRP A 7 10.08 2.31 17.69
CA TRP A 7 9.09 1.32 17.33
C TRP A 7 7.65 1.79 17.55
N ASN A 8 7.38 2.54 18.61
CA ASN A 8 6.02 2.99 18.90
C ASN A 8 5.53 3.99 17.82
N GLU A 9 6.41 4.89 17.38
CA GLU A 9 6.07 5.80 16.28
C GLU A 9 5.93 5.07 14.94
N ALA A 10 6.87 4.17 14.63
CA ALA A 10 6.83 3.38 13.40
C ALA A 10 5.54 2.54 13.34
N CYS A 11 5.14 1.93 14.46
CA CYS A 11 3.89 1.20 14.58
C CYS A 11 2.67 2.11 14.43
N LYS A 12 2.64 3.26 15.11
CA LYS A 12 1.51 4.18 15.02
C LYS A 12 1.29 4.69 13.60
N TYR A 13 2.35 5.15 12.93
CA TYR A 13 2.25 5.69 11.58
C TYR A 13 2.06 4.59 10.53
N GLY A 14 2.75 3.46 10.69
CA GLY A 14 2.52 2.27 9.87
C GLY A 14 1.09 1.77 9.94
N ALA A 15 0.46 1.80 11.13
CA ALA A 15 -0.95 1.45 11.29
C ALA A 15 -1.89 2.43 10.61
N ILE A 16 -1.65 3.73 10.72
CA ILE A 16 -2.45 4.75 10.03
C ILE A 16 -2.36 4.56 8.50
N ILE A 17 -1.15 4.34 7.97
CA ILE A 17 -0.95 4.09 6.54
C ILE A 17 -1.63 2.79 6.13
N GLY A 18 -1.45 1.70 6.88
CA GLY A 18 -2.05 0.40 6.60
C GLY A 18 -3.57 0.46 6.55
N LEU A 19 -4.19 1.17 7.51
CA LEU A 19 -5.64 1.38 7.53
C LEU A 19 -6.12 2.23 6.35
N ALA A 20 -5.45 3.36 6.06
CA ALA A 20 -5.80 4.20 4.93
C ALA A 20 -5.71 3.44 3.60
N MET A 21 -4.66 2.64 3.42
CA MET A 21 -4.49 1.78 2.24
C MET A 21 -5.54 0.68 2.16
N SER A 22 -5.98 0.15 3.30
CA SER A 22 -7.04 -0.87 3.34
C SER A 22 -8.39 -0.29 2.94
N VAL A 23 -8.71 0.92 3.38
CA VAL A 23 -9.93 1.63 2.96
C VAL A 23 -9.90 1.89 1.45
N ALA A 24 -8.77 2.37 0.92
CA ALA A 24 -8.62 2.55 -0.52
C ALA A 24 -8.81 1.25 -1.31
N TYR A 25 -8.23 0.14 -0.81
CA TYR A 25 -8.42 -1.19 -1.40
C TYR A 25 -9.89 -1.63 -1.39
N ILE A 26 -10.60 -1.46 -0.28
CA ILE A 26 -12.02 -1.86 -0.20
C ILE A 26 -12.87 -1.06 -1.20
N ILE A 27 -12.61 0.25 -1.34
CA ILE A 27 -13.30 1.10 -2.33
C ILE A 27 -12.98 0.61 -3.74
N GLU A 28 -11.72 0.33 -4.04
CA GLU A 28 -11.28 -0.20 -5.33
C GLU A 28 -11.96 -1.53 -5.66
N GLN A 29 -11.96 -2.48 -4.73
CA GLN A 29 -12.65 -3.76 -4.91
C GLN A 29 -14.16 -3.58 -5.08
N SER A 30 -14.77 -2.65 -4.35
CA SER A 30 -16.20 -2.36 -4.48
C SER A 30 -16.55 -1.79 -5.87
N PHE A 31 -15.69 -0.94 -6.43
CA PHE A 31 -15.86 -0.40 -7.78
C PHE A 31 -15.66 -1.48 -8.84
N MET A 32 -14.66 -2.35 -8.65
CA MET A 32 -14.39 -3.48 -9.52
C MET A 32 -15.57 -4.46 -9.57
N LEU A 33 -16.01 -4.91 -8.40
CA LEU A 33 -17.12 -5.87 -8.25
C LEU A 33 -18.47 -5.29 -8.67
N SER A 34 -18.58 -3.96 -8.83
CA SER A 34 -19.80 -3.33 -9.33
C SER A 34 -20.09 -3.67 -10.81
N GLY A 35 -19.08 -4.08 -11.58
CA GLY A 35 -19.19 -4.38 -13.01
C GLY A 35 -19.56 -3.20 -13.91
N LYS A 36 -19.74 -1.99 -13.35
CA LYS A 36 -20.12 -0.79 -14.11
C LYS A 36 -18.88 -0.16 -14.73
N LEU A 37 -18.83 -0.09 -16.06
CA LEU A 37 -17.76 0.54 -16.83
C LEU A 37 -17.30 1.92 -16.29
N PRO A 38 -18.19 2.89 -15.95
CA PRO A 38 -17.74 4.18 -15.41
C PRO A 38 -17.10 4.07 -14.02
N LEU A 39 -17.52 3.13 -13.18
CA LEU A 39 -16.90 2.89 -11.87
C LEU A 39 -15.55 2.19 -12.03
N MET A 40 -15.41 1.30 -13.02
CA MET A 40 -14.12 0.70 -13.37
C MET A 40 -13.13 1.76 -13.87
N MET A 41 -13.56 2.73 -14.67
CA MET A 41 -12.70 3.87 -15.04
C MET A 41 -12.32 4.75 -13.84
N ALA A 42 -13.23 4.93 -12.88
CA ALA A 42 -12.94 5.65 -11.64
C ALA A 42 -11.91 4.95 -10.75
N MET A 43 -11.66 3.64 -10.92
CA MET A 43 -10.59 2.93 -10.19
C MET A 43 -9.22 3.52 -10.47
N ALA A 44 -8.94 3.93 -11.71
CA ALA A 44 -7.67 4.57 -12.06
C ALA A 44 -7.44 5.85 -11.23
N LEU A 45 -8.50 6.62 -11.00
CA LEU A 45 -8.46 7.81 -10.14
C LEU A 45 -8.18 7.43 -8.68
N VAL A 46 -8.87 6.42 -8.15
CA VAL A 46 -8.66 5.91 -6.78
C VAL A 46 -7.21 5.46 -6.60
N TRP A 47 -6.64 4.77 -7.59
CA TRP A 47 -5.27 4.29 -7.56
C TRP A 47 -4.25 5.42 -7.52
N VAL A 48 -4.46 6.47 -8.33
CA VAL A 48 -3.62 7.67 -8.31
C VAL A 48 -3.72 8.38 -6.96
N ILE A 49 -4.93 8.60 -6.45
CA ILE A 49 -5.16 9.27 -5.16
C ILE A 49 -4.51 8.46 -4.02
N ALA A 50 -4.70 7.15 -4.00
CA ALA A 50 -4.12 6.27 -2.99
C ALA A 50 -2.59 6.29 -3.05
N SER A 51 -2.01 6.23 -4.26
CA SER A 51 -0.56 6.28 -4.46
C SER A 51 0.04 7.62 -3.99
N VAL A 52 -0.58 8.74 -4.36
CA VAL A 52 -0.14 10.07 -3.91
C VAL A 52 -0.30 10.20 -2.40
N GLY A 53 -1.44 9.79 -1.84
CA GLY A 53 -1.69 9.81 -0.41
C GLY A 53 -0.66 8.99 0.37
N TYR A 54 -0.33 7.80 -0.12
CA TYR A 54 0.70 6.93 0.46
C TYR A 54 2.08 7.61 0.50
N ILE A 55 2.53 8.17 -0.63
CA ILE A 55 3.82 8.88 -0.71
C ILE A 55 3.84 10.10 0.22
N VAL A 56 2.75 10.88 0.23
CA VAL A 56 2.62 12.07 1.09
C VAL A 56 2.66 11.69 2.57
N MET A 57 1.96 10.62 2.98
CA MET A 57 1.99 10.15 4.36
C MET A 57 3.38 9.69 4.78
N LEU A 58 4.06 8.89 3.96
CA LEU A 58 5.44 8.44 4.22
C LEU A 58 6.39 9.63 4.35
N TYR A 59 6.29 10.60 3.44
CA TYR A 59 7.09 11.83 3.50
C TYR A 59 6.78 12.64 4.77
N TYR A 60 5.51 12.88 5.06
CA TYR A 60 5.08 13.72 6.18
C TYR A 60 5.50 13.13 7.54
N PHE A 61 5.28 11.83 7.77
CA PHE A 61 5.65 11.19 9.03
C PHE A 61 7.17 11.11 9.21
N THR A 62 7.91 10.83 8.13
CA THR A 62 9.38 10.81 8.19
C THR A 62 9.96 12.20 8.38
N LYS A 63 9.38 13.23 7.75
CA LYS A 63 9.75 14.64 7.96
C LYS A 63 9.46 15.08 9.40
N ARG A 64 8.31 14.68 9.96
CA ARG A 64 7.95 14.96 11.36
C ARG A 64 8.95 14.33 12.32
N ARG A 65 9.37 13.10 12.04
CA ARG A 65 10.42 12.42 12.81
C ARG A 65 11.77 13.11 12.68
N ARG A 66 12.19 13.50 11.48
CA ARG A 66 13.40 14.32 11.26
C ARG A 66 13.38 15.62 12.08
N ALA A 67 12.23 16.30 12.16
CA ALA A 67 12.10 17.54 12.91
C ALA A 67 12.29 17.36 14.42
N ALA A 68 12.11 16.15 14.95
CA ALA A 68 12.37 15.82 16.35
C ALA A 68 13.87 15.62 16.67
N TYR A 69 14.75 15.51 15.66
CA TYR A 69 16.20 15.45 15.85
C TYR A 69 16.81 16.85 15.91
N ALA A 70 17.70 17.07 16.88
CA ALA A 70 18.41 18.34 17.03
C ALA A 70 19.22 18.67 15.75
N PRO A 71 19.43 19.96 15.44
CA PRO A 71 20.27 20.38 14.30
C PRO A 71 21.69 19.81 14.37
N GLU A 72 22.20 19.61 15.59
CA GLU A 72 23.55 19.13 15.89
C GLU A 72 23.73 17.63 15.63
N GLU A 73 22.71 16.80 15.88
CA GLU A 73 22.76 15.34 15.64
C GLU A 73 22.57 14.97 14.16
N GLY A 74 21.93 15.85 13.37
CA GLY A 74 21.55 15.54 11.99
C GLY A 74 20.46 14.47 11.88
N PHE A 75 20.17 14.03 10.66
CA PHE A 75 19.27 12.91 10.38
C PHE A 75 19.89 12.05 9.29
N SER A 76 20.46 10.92 9.70
CA SER A 76 21.19 10.06 8.77
C SER A 76 20.25 9.31 7.82
N PHE A 77 20.79 8.93 6.66
CA PHE A 77 20.08 8.09 5.70
C PHE A 77 19.57 6.79 6.33
N GLY A 78 20.42 6.08 7.09
CA GLY A 78 20.05 4.80 7.72
C GLY A 78 18.91 4.92 8.72
N GLN A 79 18.87 6.01 9.50
CA GLN A 79 17.78 6.28 10.43
C GLN A 79 16.45 6.56 9.71
N GLY A 80 16.49 7.32 8.61
CA GLY A 80 15.32 7.57 7.77
C GLY A 80 14.83 6.33 7.06
N PHE A 81 15.75 5.59 6.44
CA PHE A 81 15.45 4.37 5.71
C PHE A 81 14.88 3.27 6.62
N GLY A 82 15.51 3.01 7.77
CA GLY A 82 15.02 2.01 8.72
C GLY A 82 13.63 2.34 9.25
N PHE A 83 13.35 3.63 9.50
CA PHE A 83 12.02 4.07 9.92
C PHE A 83 10.97 3.90 8.82
N LEU A 84 11.30 4.28 7.58
CA LEU A 84 10.42 4.10 6.43
C LEU A 84 10.11 2.63 6.18
N ILE A 85 11.12 1.75 6.14
CA ILE A 85 10.93 0.30 5.98
C ILE A 85 10.05 -0.28 7.08
N ALA A 86 10.27 0.09 8.34
CA ALA A 86 9.43 -0.37 9.45
C ALA A 86 7.96 0.03 9.27
N MET A 87 7.70 1.28 8.84
CA MET A 87 6.33 1.72 8.54
C MET A 87 5.71 0.97 7.36
N VAL A 88 6.47 0.77 6.27
CA VAL A 88 6.01 0.04 5.08
C VAL A 88 5.66 -1.40 5.43
N LEU A 89 6.51 -2.09 6.19
CA LEU A 89 6.28 -3.48 6.60
C LEU A 89 5.02 -3.61 7.46
N LEU A 90 4.83 -2.72 8.44
CA LEU A 90 3.66 -2.74 9.31
C LEU A 90 2.38 -2.37 8.56
N ALA A 91 2.46 -1.38 7.66
CA ALA A 91 1.33 -1.02 6.80
C ALA A 91 0.93 -2.19 5.89
N ALA A 92 1.90 -2.87 5.28
CA ALA A 92 1.67 -4.01 4.40
C ALA A 92 1.09 -5.22 5.16
N LEU A 93 1.55 -5.47 6.39
CA LEU A 93 1.00 -6.51 7.26
C LEU A 93 -0.49 -6.26 7.54
N ILE A 94 -0.82 -5.04 8.00
CA ILE A 94 -2.19 -4.66 8.32
C ILE A 94 -3.08 -4.72 7.08
N LYS A 95 -2.60 -4.16 5.97
CA LYS A 95 -3.32 -4.20 4.68
C LYS A 95 -3.59 -5.64 4.26
N GLY A 96 -2.58 -6.52 4.27
CA GLY A 96 -2.74 -7.92 3.88
C GLY A 96 -3.74 -8.69 4.74
N VAL A 97 -3.79 -8.42 6.05
CA VAL A 97 -4.79 -9.02 6.95
C VAL A 97 -6.20 -8.53 6.60
N ILE A 98 -6.38 -7.22 6.36
CA ILE A 98 -7.70 -6.67 6.03
C ILE A 98 -8.16 -7.14 4.64
N GLU A 99 -7.25 -7.23 3.67
CA GLU A 99 -7.54 -7.79 2.34
C GLU A 99 -8.00 -9.24 2.42
N PHE A 100 -7.39 -10.04 3.29
CA PHE A 100 -7.84 -11.41 3.54
C PHE A 100 -9.25 -11.40 4.15
N LEU A 101 -9.45 -10.68 5.26
CA LEU A 101 -10.74 -10.62 5.96
C LEU A 101 -11.87 -10.12 5.05
N TYR A 102 -11.60 -9.16 4.18
CA TYR A 102 -12.57 -8.66 3.21
C TYR A 102 -12.99 -9.75 2.22
N ARG A 103 -12.04 -10.51 1.67
CA ARG A 103 -12.31 -11.56 0.69
C ARG A 103 -12.94 -12.81 1.31
N SER A 104 -12.47 -13.25 2.48
CA SER A 104 -12.89 -14.52 3.08
C SER A 104 -14.10 -14.37 4.01
N VAL A 105 -14.15 -13.31 4.84
CA VAL A 105 -15.16 -13.17 5.90
C VAL A 105 -16.32 -12.27 5.50
N LEU A 106 -16.07 -11.14 4.84
CA LEU A 106 -17.14 -10.16 4.53
C LEU A 106 -17.97 -10.55 3.31
N ILE A 107 -17.32 -11.04 2.25
CA ILE A 107 -18.00 -11.42 1.00
C ILE A 107 -18.19 -12.94 0.92
N GLY A 108 -17.23 -13.70 1.43
CA GLY A 108 -17.11 -15.14 1.15
C GLY A 108 -16.34 -15.37 -0.15
N TYR A 109 -15.30 -16.21 -0.11
CA TYR A 109 -14.36 -16.34 -1.22
C TYR A 109 -15.03 -16.78 -2.53
N SER A 110 -16.00 -17.70 -2.48
CA SER A 110 -16.75 -18.15 -3.66
C SER A 110 -17.55 -17.02 -4.30
N GLU A 111 -18.29 -16.25 -3.50
CA GLU A 111 -19.09 -15.11 -3.96
C GLU A 111 -18.20 -13.98 -4.50
N TYR A 112 -17.02 -13.76 -3.89
CA TYR A 112 -16.02 -12.82 -4.39
C TYR A 112 -15.50 -13.25 -5.78
N MET A 113 -15.13 -14.52 -5.93
CA MET A 113 -14.63 -15.06 -7.20
C MET A 113 -15.69 -15.01 -8.30
N ASP A 114 -16.93 -15.36 -7.99
CA ASP A 114 -18.04 -15.30 -8.96
C ASP A 114 -18.32 -13.87 -9.41
N ARG A 115 -18.37 -12.90 -8.49
CA ARG A 115 -18.55 -11.48 -8.85
C ARG A 115 -17.36 -10.92 -9.62
N TYR A 116 -16.15 -11.33 -9.26
CA TYR A 116 -14.93 -10.93 -9.94
C TYR A 116 -14.92 -11.44 -11.39
N ILE A 117 -15.20 -12.73 -11.59
CA ILE A 117 -15.29 -13.35 -12.92
C ILE A 117 -16.40 -12.68 -13.73
N ASN A 118 -17.59 -12.50 -13.16
CA ASN A 118 -18.70 -11.82 -13.85
C ASN A 118 -18.35 -10.38 -14.27
N ALA A 119 -17.71 -9.61 -13.40
CA ALA A 119 -17.28 -8.25 -13.71
C ALA A 119 -16.22 -8.23 -14.83
N MET A 120 -15.28 -9.19 -14.81
CA MET A 120 -14.26 -9.31 -15.84
C MET A 120 -14.83 -9.79 -17.17
N SER A 121 -15.73 -10.78 -17.16
CA SER A 121 -16.42 -11.26 -18.36
C SER A 121 -17.23 -10.15 -19.03
N GLN A 122 -17.93 -9.30 -18.26
CA GLN A 122 -18.65 -8.14 -18.79
C GLN A 122 -17.71 -7.12 -19.45
N ALA A 123 -16.54 -6.87 -18.84
CA ALA A 123 -15.54 -5.98 -19.42
C ALA A 123 -14.95 -6.54 -20.74
N ILE A 124 -14.79 -7.86 -20.83
CA ILE A 124 -14.31 -8.55 -22.04
C ILE A 124 -15.37 -8.51 -23.15
N SER A 125 -16.62 -8.90 -22.85
CA SER A 125 -17.71 -8.92 -23.82
C SER A 125 -18.10 -7.53 -24.31
N GLY A 126 -17.83 -6.49 -23.53
CA GLY A 126 -18.07 -5.08 -23.89
C GLY A 126 -17.09 -4.50 -24.92
N GLY A 127 -16.19 -5.31 -25.50
CA GLY A 127 -15.24 -4.89 -26.54
C GLY A 127 -13.89 -4.38 -26.00
N GLY A 128 -13.59 -4.60 -24.72
CA GLY A 128 -12.33 -4.16 -24.09
C GLY A 128 -11.12 -5.05 -24.38
N VAL A 129 -11.30 -6.21 -24.99
CA VAL A 129 -10.25 -7.22 -25.19
C VAL A 129 -10.17 -7.68 -26.65
N PRO A 130 -8.97 -7.74 -27.26
CA PRO A 130 -8.80 -8.29 -28.61
C PRO A 130 -9.21 -9.77 -28.67
N ALA A 131 -9.88 -10.19 -29.76
CA ALA A 131 -10.28 -11.58 -29.98
C ALA A 131 -9.12 -12.60 -29.87
N SER A 132 -7.89 -12.18 -30.16
CA SER A 132 -6.68 -13.01 -30.01
C SER A 132 -6.35 -13.36 -28.55
N MET A 133 -6.91 -12.63 -27.58
CA MET A 133 -6.68 -12.83 -26.16
C MET A 133 -7.84 -13.55 -25.46
N GLU A 134 -8.98 -13.75 -26.12
CA GLU A 134 -10.16 -14.40 -25.51
C GLU A 134 -9.84 -15.80 -24.96
N GLY A 135 -9.10 -16.62 -25.71
CA GLY A 135 -8.66 -17.94 -25.26
C GLY A 135 -7.72 -17.90 -24.05
N PHE A 136 -6.86 -16.88 -23.97
CA PHE A 136 -5.98 -16.66 -22.81
C PHE A 136 -6.79 -16.29 -21.57
N TYR A 137 -7.79 -15.40 -21.69
CA TYR A 137 -8.65 -15.03 -20.57
C TYR A 137 -9.53 -16.19 -20.11
N ALA A 138 -10.11 -16.96 -21.04
CA ALA A 138 -10.89 -18.16 -20.71
C ALA A 138 -10.08 -19.16 -19.88
N GLN A 139 -8.85 -19.46 -20.33
CA GLN A 139 -7.93 -20.31 -19.58
C GLN A 139 -7.58 -19.72 -18.20
N THR A 140 -7.40 -18.41 -18.11
CA THR A 140 -7.08 -17.73 -16.85
C THR A 140 -8.24 -17.79 -15.86
N PHE A 141 -9.50 -17.68 -16.32
CA PHE A 141 -10.67 -17.84 -15.46
C PHE A 141 -10.84 -19.27 -14.96
N GLU A 142 -10.64 -20.27 -15.81
CA GLU A 142 -10.67 -21.69 -15.38
C GLU A 142 -9.57 -21.99 -14.35
N GLN A 143 -8.37 -21.44 -14.55
CA GLN A 143 -7.30 -21.54 -13.55
C GLN A 143 -7.69 -20.86 -12.23
N MET A 144 -8.29 -19.67 -12.30
CA MET A 144 -8.76 -18.96 -11.09
C MET A 144 -9.85 -19.73 -10.35
N GLN A 145 -10.78 -20.38 -11.05
CA GLN A 145 -11.83 -21.20 -10.43
C GLN A 145 -11.31 -22.50 -9.82
N SER A 146 -10.23 -23.07 -10.37
CA SER A 146 -9.64 -24.32 -9.87
C SER A 146 -8.59 -24.11 -8.78
N MET A 147 -8.17 -22.87 -8.52
CA MET A 147 -7.25 -22.58 -7.41
C MET A 147 -7.96 -22.65 -6.05
N PRO A 148 -7.38 -23.37 -5.06
CA PRO A 148 -7.90 -23.36 -3.71
C PRO A 148 -7.78 -21.98 -3.08
N GLU A 149 -8.68 -21.67 -2.14
CA GLU A 149 -8.66 -20.40 -1.42
C GLU A 149 -7.27 -20.15 -0.81
N PRO A 150 -6.63 -19.01 -1.12
CA PRO A 150 -5.31 -18.72 -0.60
C PRO A 150 -5.37 -18.56 0.92
N SER A 151 -4.46 -19.22 1.63
CA SER A 151 -4.38 -19.10 3.08
C SER A 151 -4.09 -17.67 3.53
N ILE A 152 -4.43 -17.34 4.78
CA ILE A 152 -4.16 -16.04 5.39
C ILE A 152 -2.67 -15.68 5.32
N LEU A 153 -1.80 -16.68 5.54
CA LEU A 153 -0.36 -16.50 5.52
C LEU A 153 0.15 -16.23 4.11
N ALA A 154 -0.33 -16.94 3.10
CA ALA A 154 0.04 -16.71 1.70
C ALA A 154 -0.39 -15.31 1.25
N THR A 155 -1.60 -14.88 1.64
CA THR A 155 -2.14 -13.56 1.32
C THR A 155 -1.33 -12.44 1.97
N VAL A 156 -1.07 -12.54 3.27
CA VAL A 156 -0.32 -11.54 4.01
C VAL A 156 1.13 -11.48 3.52
N TRP A 157 1.76 -12.63 3.27
CA TRP A 157 3.14 -12.68 2.80
C TRP A 157 3.28 -12.10 1.39
N SER A 158 2.33 -12.40 0.50
CA SER A 158 2.26 -11.79 -0.83
C SER A 158 2.11 -10.27 -0.74
N ALA A 159 1.22 -9.77 0.13
CA ALA A 159 1.06 -8.34 0.36
C ALA A 159 2.34 -7.70 0.90
N VAL A 160 3.02 -8.33 1.87
CA VAL A 160 4.28 -7.84 2.43
C VAL A 160 5.36 -7.78 1.36
N PHE A 161 5.57 -8.84 0.57
CA PHE A 161 6.58 -8.85 -0.50
C PHE A 161 6.29 -7.81 -1.58
N GLY A 162 5.06 -7.74 -2.07
CA GLY A 162 4.66 -6.80 -3.11
C GLY A 162 4.84 -5.35 -2.68
N ASN A 163 4.41 -5.01 -1.46
CA ASN A 163 4.56 -3.65 -0.93
C ASN A 163 6.00 -3.35 -0.50
N LEU A 164 6.80 -4.34 -0.11
CA LEU A 164 8.20 -4.12 0.24
C LEU A 164 9.05 -3.80 -0.99
N LEU A 165 8.77 -4.38 -2.15
CA LEU A 165 9.50 -4.04 -3.38
C LEU A 165 9.27 -2.58 -3.78
N VAL A 166 8.00 -2.19 -3.96
CA VAL A 166 7.66 -0.82 -4.37
C VAL A 166 7.92 0.17 -3.24
N GLY A 167 7.46 -0.13 -2.03
CA GLY A 167 7.64 0.70 -0.86
C GLY A 167 9.09 0.80 -0.41
N GLY A 168 9.91 -0.23 -0.61
CA GLY A 168 11.34 -0.21 -0.32
C GLY A 168 12.10 0.72 -1.26
N LEU A 169 11.82 0.67 -2.56
CA LEU A 169 12.38 1.61 -3.53
C LEU A 169 11.99 3.07 -3.20
N LEU A 170 10.72 3.31 -2.90
CA LEU A 170 10.25 4.63 -2.46
C LEU A 170 10.93 5.06 -1.15
N SER A 171 11.14 4.13 -0.22
CA SER A 171 11.82 4.39 1.04
C SER A 171 13.27 4.80 0.83
N LEU A 172 13.99 4.22 -0.13
CA LEU A 172 15.34 4.65 -0.49
C LEU A 172 15.35 6.11 -0.97
N ILE A 173 14.45 6.46 -1.89
CA ILE A 173 14.35 7.81 -2.45
C ILE A 173 14.01 8.82 -1.34
N LEU A 174 12.98 8.53 -0.54
CA LEU A 174 12.55 9.43 0.54
C LEU A 174 13.61 9.57 1.64
N ALA A 175 14.32 8.49 1.98
CA ALA A 175 15.41 8.54 2.95
C ALA A 175 16.55 9.43 2.44
N ALA A 176 16.89 9.37 1.15
CA ALA A 176 17.90 10.23 0.54
C ALA A 176 17.46 11.71 0.54
N VAL A 177 16.22 12.00 0.16
CA VAL A 177 15.66 13.37 0.15
C VAL A 177 15.59 13.97 1.56
N LEU A 178 15.31 13.15 2.56
CA LEU A 178 15.13 13.61 3.94
C LEU A 178 16.43 13.62 4.75
N ALA A 179 17.51 13.01 4.26
CA ALA A 179 18.80 13.00 4.93
C ALA A 179 19.29 14.44 5.19
N ARG A 180 19.77 14.69 6.42
CA ARG A 180 20.32 15.98 6.84
C ARG A 180 21.66 15.75 7.52
N ALA A 181 22.71 16.35 6.98
CA ALA A 181 24.02 16.36 7.64
C ALA A 181 23.93 17.05 9.02
N PRO A 182 24.62 16.53 10.06
CA PRO A 182 24.75 17.22 11.33
C PRO A 182 25.42 18.58 11.13
N ARG A 183 24.87 19.62 11.76
CA ARG A 183 25.47 20.96 11.77
C ARG A 183 25.87 21.31 13.21
N PRO A 184 27.06 20.86 13.67
CA PRO A 184 27.54 21.15 15.03
C PRO A 184 27.86 22.64 15.24
N PHE A 185 28.00 23.43 14.18
CA PHE A 185 28.29 24.88 14.23
C PHE A 185 27.26 25.68 13.40
N GLY A 186 25.96 25.52 13.70
CA GLY A 186 24.94 26.43 13.16
C GLY A 186 25.08 27.84 13.75
N PRO A 187 24.59 28.91 13.09
CA PRO A 187 24.61 30.23 13.70
C PRO A 187 23.92 30.15 15.05
N GLN A 188 24.61 30.59 16.10
CA GLN A 188 23.98 30.87 17.38
C GLN A 188 22.83 31.81 17.05
N SER A 189 21.62 31.46 17.47
CA SER A 189 20.49 32.38 17.42
C SER A 189 20.94 33.67 18.10
N GLU A 190 21.19 34.71 17.31
CA GLU A 190 21.18 36.08 17.82
C GLU A 190 19.76 36.29 18.35
N GLU A 191 19.70 36.67 19.63
CA GLU A 191 18.49 36.94 20.42
C GLU A 191 17.53 37.92 19.73
#